data_AF-A0A4Z1I5E5-F1
#
_entry.id   AF-A0A4Z1I5E5-F1
#
_cell.length_a   1.000
_cell.length_b   1.000
_cell.length_c   1.000
_cell.angle_alpha   90.00
_cell.angle_beta   90.00
_cell.angle_gamma   90.00
#
_symmetry.space_group_name_H-M   'P 1'
#
loop_
_entity.id
_entity.type
_entity.pdbx_description
1 polymer ?
#
loop_
_entity_poly.entity_id
_entity_poly.type
_entity_poly.pdbx_seq_one_letter_code
_entity_poly.pdbx_strand_id
1 'polypeptide(L)'
;MPLLELNPGTSDWHDVKYAALILWRASQIPDPIALRSDLRNYDTISPSTIFNIHTGINQNRKAFIVKDQDIITVAFEGSTDDEILVNLWTDGKGPNWWDLPYPVYVDGNRVHSFYLDMWNGMKAAVFFTLDDIVTTMQDHNIVPKKLIIAGYSMGGGVSTLGFTSIVEHVRHTYGSQCSSPQDWASDDNLGSLIQHLTFASTGAGDMGYLTLLNEYYERYHIRAWDFLNHWDRTPRFPPYHFRNWRGHRYILPQEVTCNFEAEFGPMGHLIHGYYQSAEWMAKYGLDQVKTAYRSGYA
;
A
#
# COMPACT_ATOMS: atom_id res chain seq x y z
N MET A 1 7.82 13.38 -16.48
CA MET A 1 9.10 13.30 -15.72
C MET A 1 9.20 11.89 -15.21
N PRO A 2 10.39 11.27 -15.13
CA PRO A 2 10.49 9.88 -14.74
C PRO A 2 9.94 9.64 -13.33
N LEU A 3 9.45 8.43 -13.07
CA LEU A 3 9.09 7.95 -11.74
C LEU A 3 10.15 8.30 -10.69
N LEU A 4 9.72 8.76 -9.52
CA LEU A 4 10.63 9.16 -8.44
C LEU A 4 11.34 7.97 -7.82
N GLU A 5 12.66 7.98 -7.89
CA GLU A 5 13.52 7.00 -7.24
C GLU A 5 13.66 7.29 -5.74
N LEU A 6 13.99 6.24 -4.99
CA LEU A 6 14.37 6.30 -3.59
C LEU A 6 15.70 7.04 -3.48
N ASN A 7 15.79 8.01 -2.59
CA ASN A 7 17.03 8.75 -2.41
C ASN A 7 18.14 7.82 -1.90
N PRO A 8 19.39 8.00 -2.37
CA PRO A 8 20.56 7.40 -1.73
C PRO A 8 20.61 7.82 -0.25
N GLY A 9 20.85 6.88 0.66
CA GLY A 9 20.92 7.13 2.11
C GLY A 9 19.66 6.72 2.89
N THR A 10 19.38 7.40 4.01
CA THR A 10 18.38 6.98 5.02
C THR A 10 17.05 7.73 4.97
N SER A 11 16.99 8.90 4.31
CA SER A 11 15.89 9.86 4.48
C SER A 11 14.51 9.28 4.19
N ASP A 12 14.41 8.50 3.12
CA ASP A 12 13.13 7.91 2.69
C ASP A 12 12.78 6.63 3.47
N TRP A 13 13.76 5.96 4.07
CA TRP A 13 13.54 4.72 4.81
C TRP A 13 12.76 4.92 6.10
N HIS A 14 12.68 6.14 6.62
CA HIS A 14 11.82 6.45 7.77
C HIS A 14 10.34 6.19 7.46
N ASP A 15 9.87 6.62 6.28
CA ASP A 15 8.48 6.40 5.85
C ASP A 15 8.23 4.92 5.53
N VAL A 16 9.19 4.26 4.89
CA VAL A 16 9.13 2.83 4.57
C VAL A 16 9.05 2.00 5.86
N LYS A 17 9.92 2.29 6.83
CA LYS A 17 9.92 1.65 8.15
C LYS A 17 8.61 1.89 8.89
N TYR A 18 8.11 3.12 8.88
CA TYR A 18 6.86 3.51 9.51
C TYR A 18 5.68 2.70 8.93
N ALA A 19 5.55 2.63 7.60
CA ALA A 19 4.49 1.87 6.95
C ALA A 19 4.60 0.35 7.19
N ALA A 20 5.81 -0.21 7.12
CA ALA A 20 6.05 -1.63 7.36
C ALA A 20 5.74 -2.03 8.81
N LEU A 21 6.12 -1.18 9.79
CA LEU A 21 5.80 -1.38 11.21
C LEU A 21 4.30 -1.47 11.42
N ILE A 22 3.57 -0.49 10.88
CA ILE A 22 2.12 -0.42 10.97
C ILE A 22 1.48 -1.70 10.41
N LEU A 23 1.83 -2.10 9.18
CA LEU A 23 1.29 -3.29 8.53
C LEU A 23 1.63 -4.56 9.32
N TRP A 24 2.85 -4.66 9.85
CA TRP A 24 3.27 -5.80 10.67
C TRP A 24 2.47 -5.91 11.97
N ARG A 25 2.40 -4.85 12.78
CA ARG A 25 1.68 -4.90 14.05
C ARG A 25 0.19 -5.10 13.85
N ALA A 26 -0.39 -4.45 12.83
CA ALA A 26 -1.80 -4.64 12.47
C ALA A 26 -2.11 -6.10 12.11
N SER A 27 -1.22 -6.79 11.39
CA SER A 27 -1.40 -8.22 11.06
C SER A 27 -1.48 -9.15 12.28
N GLN A 28 -1.00 -8.71 13.45
CA GLN A 28 -1.00 -9.49 14.69
C GLN A 28 -2.08 -9.01 15.69
N ILE A 29 -2.48 -7.74 15.60
CA ILE A 29 -3.36 -7.09 16.58
C ILE A 29 -4.57 -6.50 15.85
N PRO A 30 -5.70 -7.23 15.81
CA PRO A 30 -6.90 -6.79 15.11
C PRO A 30 -7.66 -5.69 15.88
N ASP A 31 -7.55 -5.67 17.21
CA ASP A 31 -8.20 -4.65 18.04
C ASP A 31 -7.48 -3.29 17.91
N PRO A 32 -8.18 -2.21 17.53
CA PRO A 32 -7.54 -0.92 17.23
C PRO A 32 -7.01 -0.22 18.50
N ILE A 33 -7.60 -0.48 19.68
CA ILE A 33 -7.15 0.13 20.94
C ILE A 33 -5.85 -0.53 21.39
N ALA A 34 -5.79 -1.87 21.35
CA ALA A 34 -4.59 -2.65 21.63
C ALA A 34 -3.48 -2.34 20.62
N LEU A 35 -3.79 -2.27 19.33
CA LEU A 35 -2.82 -1.91 18.28
C LEU A 35 -2.26 -0.51 18.51
N ARG A 36 -3.10 0.46 18.84
CA ARG A 36 -2.65 1.82 19.17
C ARG A 36 -1.73 1.82 20.39
N SER A 37 -2.07 1.06 21.43
CA SER A 37 -1.23 0.96 22.64
C SER A 37 0.12 0.30 22.34
N ASP A 38 0.13 -0.74 21.51
CA ASP A 38 1.33 -1.45 21.10
C ASP A 38 2.25 -0.57 20.24
N LEU A 39 1.70 0.15 19.27
CA LEU A 39 2.46 1.04 18.39
C LEU A 39 3.17 2.17 19.16
N ARG A 40 2.62 2.63 20.29
CA ARG A 40 3.27 3.64 21.15
C ARG A 40 4.55 3.16 21.84
N ASN A 41 4.84 1.86 21.81
CA ASN A 41 6.10 1.31 22.32
C ASN A 41 7.26 1.49 21.32
N TYR A 42 6.99 2.01 20.12
CA TYR A 42 7.99 2.25 19.09
C TYR A 42 8.23 3.75 18.94
N ASP A 43 9.49 4.19 18.97
CA ASP A 43 9.87 5.61 18.91
C ASP A 43 9.44 6.32 17.62
N THR A 44 9.00 5.57 16.61
CA THR A 44 8.71 6.06 15.27
C THR A 44 7.26 6.46 15.06
N ILE A 45 6.36 6.10 15.97
CA ILE A 45 4.92 6.27 15.78
C ILE A 45 4.21 6.45 17.11
N SER A 46 3.30 7.43 17.17
CA SER A 46 2.48 7.66 18.36
C SER A 46 1.04 7.96 17.93
N PRO A 47 0.32 6.94 17.42
CA PRO A 47 -0.94 7.17 16.78
C PRO A 47 -1.98 7.69 17.78
N SER A 48 -2.71 8.72 17.38
CA SER A 48 -3.82 9.23 18.19
C SER A 48 -5.06 8.36 17.99
N THR A 49 -5.31 7.94 16.75
CA THR A 49 -6.52 7.17 16.38
C THR A 49 -6.20 6.13 15.31
N ILE A 50 -6.88 4.98 15.41
CA ILE A 50 -6.83 3.90 14.42
C ILE A 50 -8.27 3.48 14.15
N PHE A 51 -8.63 3.39 12.87
CA PHE A 51 -9.95 2.97 12.41
C PHE A 51 -9.84 1.69 11.59
N ASN A 52 -10.61 0.68 11.96
CA ASN A 52 -10.67 -0.57 11.21
C ASN A 52 -11.66 -0.45 10.05
N ILE A 53 -11.27 -0.95 8.88
CA ILE A 53 -12.08 -0.96 7.68
C ILE A 53 -12.22 -2.41 7.19
N HIS A 54 -13.47 -2.79 6.94
CA HIS A 54 -13.85 -4.13 6.49
C HIS A 54 -14.37 -4.06 5.05
N THR A 55 -14.16 -5.14 4.30
CA THR A 55 -14.66 -5.25 2.91
C THR A 55 -16.13 -5.62 2.84
N GLY A 56 -16.69 -6.22 3.90
CA GLY A 56 -17.99 -6.90 3.85
C GLY A 56 -17.95 -8.25 3.11
N ILE A 57 -16.81 -8.60 2.50
CA ILE A 57 -16.56 -9.87 1.80
C ILE A 57 -15.81 -10.83 2.73
N ASN A 58 -14.83 -10.30 3.47
CA ASN A 58 -14.01 -11.03 4.42
C ASN A 58 -14.56 -10.81 5.84
N GLN A 59 -14.41 -11.83 6.70
CA GLN A 59 -14.76 -11.70 8.12
C GLN A 59 -13.77 -10.79 8.86
N ASN A 60 -12.51 -10.79 8.43
CA ASN A 60 -11.44 -10.03 9.04
C ASN A 60 -11.35 -8.60 8.49
N ARG A 61 -10.73 -7.72 9.27
CA ARG A 61 -10.30 -6.40 8.79
C ARG A 61 -9.37 -6.56 7.58
N LYS A 62 -9.44 -5.65 6.62
CA LYS A 62 -8.57 -5.67 5.43
C LYS A 62 -7.92 -4.34 5.10
N ALA A 63 -8.47 -3.26 5.66
CA ALA A 63 -7.79 -1.98 5.66
C ALA A 63 -7.95 -1.33 7.03
N PHE A 64 -7.12 -0.35 7.29
CA PHE A 64 -7.24 0.49 8.45
C PHE A 64 -6.59 1.84 8.20
N ILE A 65 -7.08 2.85 8.90
CA ILE A 65 -6.55 4.20 8.78
C ILE A 65 -5.95 4.62 10.12
N VAL A 66 -4.69 5.01 10.09
CA VAL A 66 -3.94 5.50 11.24
C VAL A 66 -3.75 7.00 11.10
N LYS A 67 -4.10 7.76 12.13
CA LYS A 67 -3.74 9.17 12.25
C LYS A 67 -2.68 9.32 13.33
N ASP A 68 -1.51 9.82 12.94
CA ASP A 68 -0.40 10.14 13.81
C ASP A 68 0.04 11.58 13.54
N GLN A 69 -0.16 12.48 14.51
CA GLN A 69 0.14 13.91 14.36
C GLN A 69 -0.46 14.52 13.06
N ASP A 70 0.37 14.85 12.08
CA ASP A 70 0.03 15.40 10.76
C ASP A 70 0.16 14.38 9.61
N ILE A 71 0.35 13.10 9.94
CA ILE A 71 0.44 11.97 9.02
C ILE A 71 -0.85 11.14 9.09
N ILE A 72 -1.42 10.88 7.92
CA ILE A 72 -2.52 9.93 7.74
C ILE A 72 -1.97 8.73 6.97
N THR A 73 -2.29 7.51 7.41
CA THR A 73 -1.89 6.29 6.72
C THR A 73 -3.08 5.42 6.44
N VAL A 74 -3.35 5.16 5.17
CA VAL A 74 -4.35 4.19 4.71
C VAL A 74 -3.61 2.91 4.37
N ALA A 75 -3.72 1.92 5.25
CA ALA A 75 -2.98 0.67 5.13
C ALA A 75 -3.90 -0.51 4.80
N PHE A 76 -3.43 -1.38 3.92
CA PHE A 76 -4.16 -2.55 3.41
C PHE A 76 -3.41 -3.83 3.77
N GLU A 77 -4.09 -4.72 4.49
CA GLU A 77 -3.51 -5.96 5.02
C GLU A 77 -3.39 -7.04 3.96
N GLY A 78 -2.43 -7.94 4.18
CA GLY A 78 -2.30 -9.17 3.41
C GLY A 78 -3.44 -10.16 3.66
N SER A 79 -3.36 -11.29 2.98
CA SER A 79 -4.30 -12.39 3.19
C SER A 79 -4.06 -13.09 4.51
N THR A 80 -5.15 -13.56 5.13
CA THR A 80 -5.09 -14.56 6.20
C THR A 80 -5.00 -15.96 5.60
N ASP A 81 -4.65 -16.97 6.42
CA ASP A 81 -4.41 -18.34 5.94
C ASP A 81 -5.62 -18.95 5.21
N ASP A 82 -6.82 -18.59 5.62
CA ASP A 82 -8.09 -19.02 5.01
C ASP A 82 -8.39 -18.35 3.66
N GLU A 83 -7.65 -17.29 3.30
CA GLU A 83 -7.88 -16.49 2.10
C GLU A 83 -6.89 -16.80 0.97
N ILE A 84 -5.94 -17.71 1.18
CA ILE A 84 -4.93 -18.07 0.17
C ILE A 84 -5.60 -18.57 -1.12
N LEU A 85 -6.73 -19.28 -1.02
CA LEU A 85 -7.45 -19.78 -2.19
C LEU A 85 -8.22 -18.68 -2.93
N VAL A 86 -8.73 -17.67 -2.24
CA VAL A 86 -9.48 -16.57 -2.88
C VAL A 86 -8.57 -15.57 -3.56
N ASN A 87 -7.29 -15.51 -3.17
CA ASN A 87 -6.25 -14.82 -3.94
C ASN A 87 -6.06 -15.37 -5.36
N LEU A 88 -6.59 -16.55 -5.69
CA LEU A 88 -6.56 -17.11 -7.03
C LEU A 88 -7.81 -16.76 -7.84
N TRP A 89 -8.78 -16.07 -7.24
CA TRP A 89 -10.01 -15.65 -7.91
C TRP A 89 -9.76 -14.37 -8.72
N THR A 90 -9.06 -14.55 -9.83
CA THR A 90 -8.62 -13.48 -10.71
C THR A 90 -9.71 -12.97 -11.65
N ASP A 91 -10.65 -13.84 -11.98
CA ASP A 91 -11.78 -13.57 -12.87
C ASP A 91 -13.06 -13.35 -12.08
N GLY A 92 -13.96 -12.55 -12.64
CA GLY A 92 -15.30 -12.39 -12.11
C GLY A 92 -16.09 -13.67 -12.31
N LYS A 93 -17.06 -13.92 -11.43
CA LYS A 93 -17.99 -15.04 -11.57
C LYS A 93 -19.37 -14.58 -11.14
N GLY A 94 -20.40 -15.02 -11.86
CA GLY A 94 -21.79 -14.79 -11.44
C GLY A 94 -22.14 -15.55 -10.15
N PRO A 95 -23.31 -15.27 -9.56
CA PRO A 95 -23.71 -15.83 -8.27
C PRO A 95 -23.90 -17.35 -8.29
N ASN A 96 -24.05 -17.96 -9.47
CA ASN A 96 -24.29 -19.39 -9.56
C ASN A 96 -23.00 -20.18 -9.73
N TRP A 97 -22.98 -21.40 -9.19
CA TRP A 97 -21.79 -22.26 -9.29
C TRP A 97 -21.44 -22.64 -10.74
N TRP A 98 -22.43 -22.63 -11.65
CA TRP A 98 -22.29 -22.92 -13.08
C TRP A 98 -21.93 -21.70 -13.95
N ASP A 99 -21.89 -20.49 -13.39
CA ASP A 99 -21.53 -19.31 -14.16
C ASP A 99 -20.07 -19.41 -14.60
N LEU A 100 -19.82 -19.21 -15.89
CA LEU A 100 -18.47 -19.25 -16.44
C LEU A 100 -17.68 -18.04 -15.93
N PRO A 101 -16.44 -18.23 -15.43
CA PRO A 101 -15.58 -17.10 -15.08
C PRO A 101 -15.33 -16.20 -16.28
N TYR A 102 -15.25 -14.89 -16.03
CA TYR A 102 -15.02 -13.88 -17.07
C TYR A 102 -14.00 -12.84 -16.62
N PRO A 103 -13.16 -12.33 -17.55
CA PRO A 103 -12.20 -11.30 -17.23
C PRO A 103 -12.92 -9.99 -16.84
N VAL A 104 -12.40 -9.32 -15.81
CA VAL A 104 -12.90 -8.02 -15.33
C VAL A 104 -11.96 -6.91 -15.77
N TYR A 105 -12.54 -5.78 -16.17
CA TYR A 105 -11.80 -4.64 -16.71
C TYR A 105 -12.12 -3.34 -15.98
N VAL A 106 -11.11 -2.49 -15.82
CA VAL A 106 -11.22 -1.09 -15.40
C VAL A 106 -10.54 -0.24 -16.46
N ASP A 107 -11.28 0.72 -17.02
CA ASP A 107 -10.82 1.60 -18.10
C ASP A 107 -10.19 0.84 -19.29
N GLY A 108 -10.76 -0.33 -19.62
CA GLY A 108 -10.31 -1.19 -20.71
C GLY A 108 -9.13 -2.11 -20.38
N ASN A 109 -8.60 -2.07 -19.16
CA ASN A 109 -7.46 -2.90 -18.73
C ASN A 109 -7.90 -3.98 -17.76
N ARG A 110 -7.34 -5.19 -17.88
CA ARG A 110 -7.73 -6.32 -17.05
C ARG A 110 -7.21 -6.13 -15.63
N VAL A 111 -8.07 -6.41 -14.65
CA VAL A 111 -7.75 -6.32 -13.22
C VAL A 111 -8.18 -7.57 -12.47
N HIS A 112 -7.58 -7.79 -11.31
CA HIS A 112 -7.89 -8.90 -10.42
C HIS A 112 -9.27 -8.68 -9.79
N SER A 113 -10.25 -9.51 -10.16
CA SER A 113 -11.65 -9.33 -9.75
C SER A 113 -11.81 -9.29 -8.23
N PHE A 114 -11.24 -10.25 -7.51
CA PHE A 114 -11.37 -10.29 -6.05
C PHE A 114 -10.80 -9.05 -5.36
N TYR A 115 -9.65 -8.53 -5.82
CA TYR A 115 -9.05 -7.32 -5.24
C TYR A 115 -9.87 -6.08 -5.57
N LEU A 116 -10.49 -6.04 -6.76
CA LEU A 116 -11.41 -4.97 -7.15
C LEU A 116 -12.65 -4.99 -6.25
N ASP A 117 -13.22 -6.17 -6.00
CA ASP A 117 -14.38 -6.33 -5.14
C ASP A 117 -14.06 -5.92 -3.70
N MET A 118 -12.88 -6.31 -3.18
CA MET A 118 -12.40 -5.85 -1.88
C MET A 118 -12.32 -4.32 -1.81
N TRP A 119 -11.67 -3.69 -2.80
CA TRP A 119 -11.59 -2.23 -2.86
C TRP A 119 -12.99 -1.59 -2.89
N ASN A 120 -13.88 -2.07 -3.76
CA ASN A 120 -15.24 -1.56 -3.88
C ASN A 120 -16.03 -1.72 -2.57
N GLY A 121 -15.86 -2.84 -1.86
CA GLY A 121 -16.53 -3.12 -0.59
C GLY A 121 -16.16 -2.16 0.53
N MET A 122 -14.97 -1.54 0.47
CA MET A 122 -14.48 -0.64 1.51
C MET A 122 -14.27 0.81 1.08
N LYS A 123 -14.34 1.11 -0.22
CA LYS A 123 -14.10 2.44 -0.80
C LYS A 123 -14.84 3.56 -0.06
N ALA A 124 -16.15 3.38 0.17
CA ALA A 124 -16.97 4.37 0.86
C ALA A 124 -16.52 4.60 2.32
N ALA A 125 -16.19 3.52 3.04
CA ALA A 125 -15.73 3.60 4.42
C ALA A 125 -14.34 4.26 4.53
N VAL A 126 -13.43 3.98 3.58
CA VAL A 126 -12.13 4.65 3.50
C VAL A 126 -12.30 6.15 3.30
N PHE A 127 -13.14 6.58 2.36
CA PHE A 127 -13.38 7.99 2.08
C PHE A 127 -14.02 8.70 3.26
N PHE A 128 -15.10 8.12 3.82
CA PHE A 128 -15.76 8.68 5.00
C PHE A 128 -14.79 8.85 6.17
N THR A 129 -13.96 7.84 6.44
CA THR A 129 -13.00 7.88 7.55
C THR A 129 -11.87 8.88 7.29
N LEU A 130 -11.40 8.99 6.04
CA LEU A 130 -10.42 10.01 5.65
C LEU A 130 -10.98 11.41 5.89
N ASP A 131 -12.26 11.62 5.56
CA ASP A 131 -12.92 12.92 5.71
C ASP A 131 -13.16 13.29 7.18
N ASP A 132 -13.57 12.34 8.00
CA ASP A 132 -13.69 12.49 9.45
C ASP A 132 -12.34 12.87 10.11
N ILE A 133 -11.26 12.20 9.68
CA ILE A 133 -9.90 12.50 10.16
C ILE A 133 -9.48 13.90 9.77
N VAL A 134 -9.63 14.28 8.49
CA VAL A 134 -9.22 15.61 8.02
C VAL A 134 -10.02 16.71 8.72
N THR A 135 -11.33 16.51 8.90
CA THR A 135 -12.20 17.43 9.66
C THR A 135 -11.70 17.58 11.10
N THR A 136 -11.44 16.46 11.79
CA THR A 136 -10.91 16.46 13.15
C THR A 136 -9.54 17.16 13.25
N MET A 137 -8.70 17.02 12.22
CA MET A 137 -7.42 17.72 12.15
C MET A 137 -7.62 19.24 12.01
N GLN A 138 -8.53 19.66 11.14
CA GLN A 138 -8.87 21.08 10.93
C GLN A 138 -9.44 21.72 12.19
N ASP A 139 -10.32 21.04 12.92
CA ASP A 139 -10.87 21.50 14.20
C ASP A 139 -9.79 21.77 15.25
N HIS A 140 -8.63 21.10 15.12
CA HIS A 140 -7.46 21.28 15.98
C HIS A 140 -6.35 22.13 15.35
N ASN A 141 -6.62 22.82 14.23
CA ASN A 141 -5.65 23.62 13.46
C ASN A 141 -4.42 22.82 12.99
N ILE A 142 -4.61 21.54 12.68
CA ILE A 142 -3.59 20.66 12.10
C ILE A 142 -3.91 20.47 10.62
N VAL A 143 -2.91 20.61 9.76
CA VAL A 143 -3.02 20.29 8.33
C VAL A 143 -2.30 18.98 8.03
N PRO A 144 -2.85 18.10 7.17
CA PRO A 144 -2.14 16.92 6.71
C PRO A 144 -0.85 17.31 6.00
N LYS A 145 0.29 16.77 6.47
CA LYS A 145 1.58 16.90 5.78
C LYS A 145 1.95 15.66 4.98
N LYS A 146 1.35 14.52 5.31
CA LYS A 146 1.63 13.26 4.63
C LYS A 146 0.42 12.33 4.63
N LEU A 147 0.17 11.72 3.47
CA LEU A 147 -0.80 10.65 3.27
C LEU A 147 -0.06 9.43 2.69
N ILE A 148 0.16 8.44 3.54
CA ILE A 148 0.82 7.19 3.14
C ILE A 148 -0.26 6.18 2.79
N ILE A 149 -0.27 5.73 1.53
CA ILE A 149 -1.12 4.63 1.07
C ILE A 149 -0.23 3.40 1.04
N ALA A 150 -0.45 2.44 1.94
CA ALA A 150 0.46 1.33 2.16
C ALA A 150 -0.23 -0.03 1.99
N GLY A 151 0.42 -1.00 1.34
CA GLY A 151 -0.19 -2.32 1.15
C GLY A 151 0.81 -3.46 1.23
N TYR A 152 0.41 -4.55 1.87
CA TYR A 152 1.22 -5.76 1.98
C TYR A 152 0.55 -6.95 1.28
N SER A 153 1.31 -7.72 0.49
CA SER A 153 0.80 -8.94 -0.16
C SER A 153 -0.46 -8.66 -1.00
N MET A 154 -1.55 -9.39 -0.76
CA MET A 154 -2.90 -9.11 -1.28
C MET A 154 -3.31 -7.64 -1.10
N GLY A 155 -3.08 -7.06 0.08
CA GLY A 155 -3.38 -5.65 0.37
C GLY A 155 -2.59 -4.69 -0.50
N GLY A 156 -1.39 -5.08 -0.94
CA GLY A 156 -0.65 -4.34 -1.98
C GLY A 156 -1.37 -4.35 -3.32
N GLY A 157 -2.00 -5.46 -3.68
CA GLY A 157 -2.86 -5.54 -4.86
C GLY A 157 -4.11 -4.65 -4.73
N VAL A 158 -4.80 -4.73 -3.59
CA VAL A 158 -6.00 -3.89 -3.32
C VAL A 158 -5.65 -2.40 -3.30
N SER A 159 -4.53 -2.02 -2.66
CA SER A 159 -4.06 -0.63 -2.65
C SER A 159 -3.71 -0.13 -4.04
N THR A 160 -3.24 -1.00 -4.94
CA THR A 160 -3.02 -0.68 -6.37
C THR A 160 -4.30 -0.21 -7.03
N LEU A 161 -5.38 -0.98 -6.87
CA LEU A 161 -6.67 -0.69 -7.52
C LEU A 161 -7.37 0.51 -6.88
N GLY A 162 -7.16 0.70 -5.57
CA GLY A 162 -7.74 1.84 -4.85
C GLY A 162 -6.98 3.15 -5.00
N PHE A 163 -5.69 3.11 -5.36
CA PHE A 163 -4.80 4.27 -5.29
C PHE A 163 -5.36 5.51 -5.99
N THR A 164 -5.66 5.41 -7.29
CA THR A 164 -6.16 6.53 -8.08
C THR A 164 -7.46 7.07 -7.50
N SER A 165 -8.36 6.19 -7.05
CA SER A 165 -9.62 6.63 -6.43
C SER A 165 -9.39 7.42 -5.13
N ILE A 166 -8.40 7.05 -4.31
CA ILE A 166 -8.06 7.78 -3.07
C ILE A 166 -7.46 9.15 -3.40
N VAL A 167 -6.52 9.22 -4.35
CA VAL A 167 -5.93 10.50 -4.75
C VAL A 167 -6.98 11.41 -5.39
N GLU A 168 -7.81 10.88 -6.28
CA GLU A 168 -8.92 11.65 -6.86
C GLU A 168 -9.87 12.13 -5.76
N HIS A 169 -10.20 11.32 -4.75
CA HIS A 169 -11.01 11.79 -3.62
C HIS A 169 -10.35 12.97 -2.91
N VAL A 170 -9.04 12.92 -2.64
CA VAL A 170 -8.30 14.07 -2.07
C VAL A 170 -8.41 15.31 -2.97
N ARG A 171 -8.23 15.14 -4.29
CA ARG A 171 -8.27 16.24 -5.26
C ARG A 171 -9.65 16.89 -5.38
N HIS A 172 -10.71 16.09 -5.36
CA HIS A 172 -12.10 16.57 -5.45
C HIS A 172 -12.61 17.17 -4.13
N THR A 173 -12.20 16.62 -3.00
CA THR A 173 -12.71 17.04 -1.68
C THR A 173 -11.90 18.18 -1.07
N TYR A 174 -10.58 18.18 -1.27
CA TYR A 174 -9.67 19.16 -0.64
C TYR A 174 -8.81 19.92 -1.63
N GLY A 175 -8.49 19.32 -2.78
CA GLY A 175 -7.50 19.85 -3.72
C GLY A 175 -8.06 20.79 -4.77
N SER A 176 -7.35 20.84 -5.90
CA SER A 176 -7.60 21.77 -7.01
C SER A 176 -8.98 21.64 -7.67
N GLN A 177 -9.70 20.55 -7.42
CA GLN A 177 -11.04 20.30 -7.98
C GLN A 177 -12.17 20.57 -6.96
N CYS A 178 -11.82 20.96 -5.73
CA CYS A 178 -12.78 21.40 -4.73
C CYS A 178 -13.24 22.85 -4.98
N SER A 179 -14.44 23.20 -4.52
CA SER A 179 -14.95 24.57 -4.56
C SER A 179 -14.22 25.51 -3.59
N SER A 180 -13.60 24.95 -2.55
CA SER A 180 -12.77 25.67 -1.58
C SER A 180 -11.42 24.95 -1.38
N PRO A 181 -10.52 24.99 -2.39
CA PRO A 181 -9.25 24.28 -2.36
C PRO A 181 -8.40 24.62 -1.14
N GLN A 182 -7.73 23.60 -0.63
CA GLN A 182 -6.74 23.71 0.42
C GLN A 182 -5.34 23.61 -0.20
N ASP A 183 -4.46 24.56 0.12
CA ASP A 183 -3.11 24.62 -0.48
C ASP A 183 -2.33 23.31 -0.32
N TRP A 184 -2.47 22.65 0.84
CA TRP A 184 -1.79 21.39 1.14
C TRP A 184 -2.22 20.22 0.23
N ALA A 185 -3.41 20.28 -0.37
CA ALA A 185 -3.97 19.26 -1.26
C ALA A 185 -3.95 19.66 -2.74
N SER A 186 -3.29 20.77 -3.09
CA SER A 186 -3.13 21.21 -4.48
C SER A 186 -2.35 20.18 -5.32
N ASP A 187 -2.64 20.13 -6.63
CA ASP A 187 -2.01 19.19 -7.56
C ASP A 187 -0.47 19.26 -7.53
N ASP A 188 0.10 20.47 -7.38
CA ASP A 188 1.55 20.70 -7.29
C ASP A 188 2.17 20.16 -5.98
N ASN A 189 1.36 19.97 -4.94
CA ASN A 189 1.79 19.51 -3.62
C ASN A 189 1.55 18.01 -3.40
N LEU A 190 0.86 17.32 -4.32
CA LEU A 190 0.53 15.89 -4.19
C LEU A 190 1.78 15.00 -4.09
N GLY A 191 2.88 15.35 -4.74
CA GLY A 191 4.11 14.56 -4.70
C GLY A 191 4.83 14.56 -3.35
N SER A 192 4.74 15.68 -2.61
CA SER A 192 5.21 15.76 -1.22
C SER A 192 4.22 15.15 -0.24
N LEU A 193 2.91 15.33 -0.50
CA LEU A 193 1.83 14.86 0.37
C LEU A 193 1.67 13.34 0.31
N ILE A 194 1.58 12.75 -0.88
CA ILE A 194 1.12 11.38 -1.08
C ILE A 194 2.28 10.44 -1.40
N GLN A 195 2.27 9.26 -0.77
CA GLN A 195 3.16 8.15 -1.09
C GLN A 195 2.35 6.87 -1.29
N HIS A 196 2.85 6.00 -2.17
CA HIS A 196 2.37 4.64 -2.31
C HIS A 196 3.49 3.66 -1.97
N LEU A 197 3.37 2.94 -0.87
CA LEU A 197 4.40 2.02 -0.39
C LEU A 197 3.84 0.61 -0.38
N THR A 198 4.44 -0.31 -1.12
CA THR A 198 4.05 -1.72 -1.03
C THR A 198 5.16 -2.66 -0.67
N PHE A 199 4.76 -3.75 -0.03
CA PHE A 199 5.63 -4.80 0.46
C PHE A 199 5.10 -6.11 -0.08
N ALA A 200 5.93 -6.82 -0.84
CA ALA A 200 5.57 -8.11 -1.42
C ALA A 200 4.24 -8.10 -2.19
N SER A 201 3.91 -7.01 -2.89
CA SER A 201 2.59 -6.86 -3.53
C SER A 201 2.31 -7.99 -4.50
N THR A 202 1.10 -8.54 -4.43
CA THR A 202 0.56 -9.39 -5.50
C THR A 202 0.04 -8.52 -6.65
N GLY A 203 0.01 -9.08 -7.86
CA GLY A 203 -0.36 -8.36 -9.07
C GLY A 203 -1.86 -8.17 -9.17
N ALA A 204 -2.29 -6.92 -9.39
CA ALA A 204 -3.69 -6.54 -9.40
C ALA A 204 -4.20 -6.06 -10.76
N GLY A 205 -3.30 -5.74 -11.69
CA GLY A 205 -3.62 -5.24 -13.01
C GLY A 205 -2.65 -5.79 -14.06
N ASP A 206 -3.09 -5.78 -15.31
CA ASP A 206 -2.23 -6.05 -16.45
C ASP A 206 -1.25 -4.90 -16.72
N MET A 207 -0.39 -5.07 -17.72
CA MET A 207 0.59 -4.04 -18.09
C MET A 207 -0.07 -2.71 -18.51
N GLY A 208 -1.25 -2.75 -19.12
CA GLY A 208 -1.96 -1.54 -19.55
C GLY A 208 -2.42 -0.73 -18.33
N TYR A 209 -3.02 -1.40 -17.35
CA TYR A 209 -3.42 -0.78 -16.10
C TYR A 209 -2.23 -0.13 -15.37
N LEU A 210 -1.11 -0.86 -15.24
CA LEU A 210 0.08 -0.36 -14.53
C LEU A 210 0.80 0.76 -15.28
N THR A 211 0.70 0.80 -16.62
CA THR A 211 1.22 1.91 -17.42
C THR A 211 0.48 3.20 -17.09
N LEU A 212 -0.86 3.16 -17.10
CA LEU A 212 -1.68 4.33 -16.74
C LEU A 212 -1.44 4.77 -15.30
N LEU A 213 -1.26 3.82 -14.38
CA LEU A 213 -0.94 4.12 -12.99
C LEU A 213 0.43 4.77 -12.82
N ASN A 214 1.44 4.33 -13.58
CA ASN A 214 2.77 4.94 -13.58
C ASN A 214 2.73 6.36 -14.16
N GLU A 215 2.02 6.59 -15.26
CA GLU A 215 1.79 7.93 -15.81
C GLU A 215 1.11 8.85 -14.78
N TYR A 216 0.19 8.31 -13.98
CA TYR A 216 -0.45 9.03 -12.90
C TYR A 216 0.55 9.42 -11.79
N TYR A 217 1.44 8.51 -11.38
CA TYR A 217 2.52 8.84 -10.44
C TYR A 217 3.46 9.91 -10.98
N GLU A 218 3.85 9.81 -12.26
CA GLU A 218 4.74 10.77 -12.90
C GLU A 218 4.11 12.16 -13.02
N ARG A 219 2.81 12.22 -13.33
CA ARG A 219 2.06 13.48 -13.47
C ARG A 219 2.07 14.30 -12.18
N TYR A 220 1.91 13.65 -11.03
CA TYR A 220 1.79 14.32 -9.73
C TYR A 220 3.04 14.17 -8.85
N HIS A 221 4.15 13.67 -9.40
CA HIS A 221 5.39 13.43 -8.66
C HIS A 221 5.22 12.59 -7.40
N ILE A 222 4.33 11.59 -7.45
CA ILE A 222 4.05 10.75 -6.31
C ILE A 222 5.18 9.73 -6.14
N ARG A 223 5.69 9.60 -4.91
CA ARG A 223 6.65 8.56 -4.55
C ARG A 223 5.91 7.22 -4.45
N ALA A 224 6.13 6.34 -5.42
CA ALA A 224 5.52 5.03 -5.49
C ALA A 224 6.59 3.94 -5.54
N TRP A 225 6.75 3.21 -4.43
CA TRP A 225 7.83 2.23 -4.25
C TRP A 225 7.28 0.88 -3.81
N ASP A 226 7.70 -0.16 -4.52
CA ASP A 226 7.34 -1.55 -4.25
C ASP A 226 8.57 -2.31 -3.77
N PHE A 227 8.55 -2.83 -2.55
CA PHE A 227 9.65 -3.56 -1.94
C PHE A 227 9.40 -5.06 -2.04
N LEU A 228 10.38 -5.78 -2.59
CA LEU A 228 10.32 -7.22 -2.73
C LEU A 228 11.60 -7.86 -2.21
N ASN A 229 11.46 -8.82 -1.32
CA ASN A 229 12.57 -9.66 -0.93
C ASN A 229 13.00 -10.55 -2.12
N HIS A 230 14.29 -10.59 -2.44
CA HIS A 230 14.81 -11.27 -3.63
C HIS A 230 14.45 -12.76 -3.73
N TRP A 231 14.18 -13.42 -2.61
CA TRP A 231 13.80 -14.83 -2.56
C TRP A 231 12.32 -15.07 -2.21
N ASP A 232 11.51 -14.01 -2.16
CA ASP A 232 10.06 -14.13 -1.99
C ASP A 232 9.47 -14.97 -3.14
N ARG A 233 8.81 -16.07 -2.77
CA ARG A 233 8.26 -17.03 -3.73
C ARG A 233 6.83 -16.71 -4.14
N THR A 234 6.17 -15.79 -3.44
CA THR A 234 4.75 -15.48 -3.67
C THR A 234 4.44 -14.76 -4.98
N PRO A 235 5.34 -13.96 -5.59
CA PRO A 235 5.12 -13.38 -6.91
C PRO A 235 4.87 -14.40 -8.02
N ARG A 236 5.15 -15.69 -7.79
CA ARG A 236 4.96 -16.77 -8.77
C ARG A 236 3.53 -17.30 -8.82
N PHE A 237 2.64 -16.87 -7.91
CA PHE A 237 1.27 -17.40 -7.80
C PHE A 237 0.21 -16.67 -8.65
N PRO A 238 0.24 -15.33 -8.85
CA PRO A 238 -0.72 -14.69 -9.75
C PRO A 238 -0.54 -15.20 -11.20
N PRO A 239 -1.63 -15.36 -11.97
CA PRO A 239 -1.52 -15.78 -13.36
C PRO A 239 -0.75 -14.75 -14.20
N TYR A 240 -0.05 -15.23 -15.24
CA TYR A 240 0.91 -14.47 -16.06
C TYR A 240 0.44 -13.10 -16.60
N HIS A 241 -0.87 -12.89 -16.71
CA HIS A 241 -1.44 -11.64 -17.21
C HIS A 241 -1.41 -10.51 -16.18
N PHE A 242 -1.25 -10.79 -14.88
CA PHE A 242 -1.07 -9.77 -13.86
C PHE A 242 0.40 -9.58 -13.52
N ARG A 243 0.74 -8.31 -13.28
CA ARG A 243 2.11 -7.90 -12.98
C ARG A 243 2.12 -7.28 -11.60
N ASN A 244 3.19 -7.56 -10.87
CA ASN A 244 3.29 -7.15 -9.47
C ASN A 244 3.96 -5.78 -9.31
N TRP A 245 4.51 -5.21 -10.38
CA TRP A 245 5.43 -4.06 -10.32
C TRP A 245 4.81 -2.81 -10.93
N ARG A 246 4.79 -1.74 -10.12
CA ARG A 246 4.33 -0.38 -10.40
C ARG A 246 5.30 0.59 -9.71
N GLY A 247 5.37 1.84 -10.17
CA GLY A 247 6.39 2.77 -9.70
C GLY A 247 7.79 2.15 -9.85
N HIS A 248 8.63 2.32 -8.83
CA HIS A 248 9.92 1.61 -8.76
C HIS A 248 9.82 0.38 -7.86
N ARG A 249 10.16 -0.78 -8.41
CA ARG A 249 10.36 -2.00 -7.62
C ARG A 249 11.79 -2.06 -7.11
N TYR A 250 11.94 -2.20 -5.80
CA TYR A 250 13.18 -2.35 -5.06
C TYR A 250 13.34 -3.78 -4.58
N ILE A 251 14.36 -4.46 -5.11
CA ILE A 251 14.71 -5.80 -4.68
C ILE A 251 15.64 -5.69 -3.47
N LEU A 252 15.18 -6.17 -2.31
CA LEU A 252 15.99 -6.26 -1.10
C LEU A 252 17.03 -7.37 -1.30
N PRO A 253 18.33 -7.03 -1.35
CA PRO A 253 19.37 -7.99 -1.69
C PRO A 253 19.68 -8.89 -0.49
N GLN A 254 20.42 -9.97 -0.73
CA GLN A 254 20.76 -10.94 0.31
C GLN A 254 21.55 -10.31 1.47
N GLU A 255 22.41 -9.33 1.21
CA GLU A 255 23.22 -8.64 2.22
C GLU A 255 22.35 -7.93 3.27
N VAL A 256 21.15 -7.49 2.88
CA VAL A 256 20.16 -6.92 3.80
C VAL A 256 19.32 -8.03 4.43
N THR A 257 18.82 -8.99 3.63
CA THR A 257 17.81 -9.93 4.10
C THR A 257 18.34 -11.16 4.82
N CYS A 258 19.61 -11.54 4.66
CA CYS A 258 20.22 -12.71 5.33
C CYS A 258 20.27 -12.58 6.86
N ASN A 259 20.27 -11.35 7.38
CA ASN A 259 20.23 -11.09 8.82
C ASN A 259 18.83 -11.30 9.43
N PHE A 260 17.80 -11.44 8.59
CA PHE A 260 16.39 -11.45 8.97
C PHE A 260 15.61 -12.61 8.33
N GLU A 261 16.30 -13.70 7.96
CA GLU A 261 15.68 -14.82 7.22
C GLU A 261 14.49 -15.43 7.97
N ALA A 262 14.58 -15.52 9.31
CA ALA A 262 13.52 -16.05 10.15
C ALA A 262 12.27 -15.15 10.10
N GLU A 263 12.45 -13.84 10.10
CA GLU A 263 11.39 -12.82 10.12
C GLU A 263 10.67 -12.71 8.76
N PHE A 264 11.32 -13.07 7.66
CA PHE A 264 10.67 -13.24 6.37
C PHE A 264 9.89 -14.57 6.25
N GLY A 265 10.13 -15.52 7.16
CA GLY A 265 9.51 -16.84 7.17
C GLY A 265 9.92 -17.72 5.98
N PRO A 266 9.40 -18.96 5.92
CA PRO A 266 9.89 -19.99 4.98
C PRO A 266 9.67 -19.66 3.49
N MET A 267 8.78 -18.72 3.19
CA MET A 267 8.46 -18.28 1.82
C MET A 267 9.12 -16.95 1.44
N GLY A 268 9.88 -16.34 2.35
CA GLY A 268 10.50 -15.03 2.11
C GLY A 268 9.51 -13.86 2.14
N HIS A 269 8.28 -14.07 2.64
CA HIS A 269 7.14 -13.21 2.37
C HIS A 269 6.64 -12.42 3.57
N LEU A 270 6.92 -12.83 4.80
CA LEU A 270 6.29 -12.24 5.99
C LEU A 270 6.67 -10.76 6.16
N ILE A 271 5.66 -9.91 6.42
CA ILE A 271 5.79 -8.45 6.59
C ILE A 271 6.80 -8.04 7.68
N HIS A 272 7.02 -8.90 8.67
CA HIS A 272 8.00 -8.66 9.74
C HIS A 272 9.42 -8.50 9.19
N GLY A 273 9.86 -9.36 8.25
CA GLY A 273 11.17 -9.24 7.61
C GLY A 273 11.35 -7.93 6.81
N TYR A 274 10.27 -7.44 6.19
CA TYR A 274 10.28 -6.14 5.50
C TYR A 274 10.44 -4.98 6.49
N TYR A 275 9.77 -5.03 7.65
CA TYR A 275 9.98 -4.05 8.72
C TYR A 275 11.43 -4.07 9.23
N GLN A 276 11.99 -5.25 9.53
CA GLN A 276 13.37 -5.39 10.00
C GLN A 276 14.38 -4.86 8.98
N SER A 277 14.15 -5.15 7.70
CA SER A 277 14.98 -4.63 6.62
C SER A 277 14.89 -3.11 6.53
N ALA A 278 13.68 -2.53 6.61
CA ALA A 278 13.50 -1.08 6.58
C ALA A 278 14.10 -0.40 7.83
N GLU A 279 14.03 -1.03 8.99
CA GLU A 279 14.68 -0.58 10.22
C GLU A 279 16.20 -0.54 10.09
N TRP A 280 16.78 -1.60 9.54
CA TRP A 280 18.19 -1.67 9.24
C TRP A 280 18.60 -0.58 8.23
N MET A 281 17.86 -0.43 7.13
CA MET A 281 18.13 0.57 6.11
C MET A 281 18.00 2.01 6.63
N ALA A 282 17.01 2.28 7.48
CA ALA A 282 16.86 3.59 8.13
C ALA A 282 18.04 3.93 9.08
N LYS A 283 18.73 2.90 9.59
CA LYS A 283 19.88 3.08 10.48
C LYS A 283 21.22 3.18 9.74
N TYR A 284 21.42 2.38 8.70
CA TYR A 284 22.72 2.23 8.04
C TYR A 284 22.79 2.85 6.64
N GLY A 285 21.65 3.05 5.96
CA GLY A 285 21.54 3.88 4.75
C GLY A 285 22.42 3.48 3.57
N LEU A 286 22.73 2.20 3.39
CA LEU A 286 23.62 1.76 2.32
C LEU A 286 22.89 1.67 0.97
N ASP A 287 23.60 1.89 -0.15
CA ASP A 287 23.10 1.77 -1.54
C ASP A 287 22.80 0.33 -1.98
N GLN A 288 22.50 -0.56 -1.04
CA GLN A 288 22.40 -2.00 -1.31
C GLN A 288 21.10 -2.37 -2.06
N VAL A 289 20.05 -1.55 -1.96
CA VAL A 289 18.77 -1.86 -2.57
C VAL A 289 18.74 -1.46 -4.04
N LYS A 290 18.61 -2.44 -4.93
CA LYS A 290 18.62 -2.23 -6.38
C LYS A 290 17.20 -2.16 -6.94
N THR A 291 16.96 -1.25 -7.87
CA THR A 291 15.71 -1.25 -8.63
C THR A 291 15.69 -2.39 -9.64
N ALA A 292 14.54 -3.06 -9.81
CA ALA A 292 14.36 -4.12 -10.79
C ALA A 292 14.78 -3.67 -12.21
N TYR A 293 14.37 -2.44 -12.58
CA TYR A 293 14.74 -1.77 -13.83
C TYR A 293 16.25 -1.69 -14.10
N ARG A 294 17.08 -1.49 -13.06
CA ARG A 294 18.54 -1.44 -13.19
C ARG A 294 19.21 -2.80 -13.06
N SER A 295 18.55 -3.75 -12.38
CA SER A 295 19.12 -5.05 -12.05
C SER A 295 18.97 -6.11 -13.15
N GLY A 296 18.17 -5.86 -14.20
CA GLY A 296 17.90 -6.83 -15.27
C GLY A 296 17.01 -8.01 -14.86
N TYR A 297 16.52 -8.02 -13.61
CA TYR A 297 15.48 -8.93 -13.15
C TYR A 297 14.10 -8.33 -13.50
N ALA A 298 13.62 -8.64 -14.71
CA ALA A 298 12.26 -8.34 -15.16
C ALA A 298 11.38 -9.61 -15.15
#